data_AF-A0A9D1XTC8-F1
#
_entry.id   AF-A0A9D1XTC8-F1
#
_cell.length_a   1.000
_cell.length_b   1.000
_cell.length_c   1.000
_cell.angle_alpha   90.00
_cell.angle_beta   90.00
_cell.angle_gamma   90.00
#
_symmetry.space_group_name_H-M   'P 1'
#
loop_
_entity.id
_entity.type
_entity.pdbx_description
1 polymer ?
#
loop_
_entity_poly.entity_id
_entity_poly.type
_entity_poly.pdbx_seq_one_letter_code
_entity_poly.pdbx_strand_id
1 'polypeptide(L)'
;MDSKLLILGLGLGFSILAGCNDDLSPIGTSIQPGDDTIAVYTDSFRIQATTVLLDSIYARSTSAQLGELYDPLYGNLKSDYMCQFYCPSGFQFAHTPYGGKIDSVDFRIEYFNSSHKNGAWIGDSLAPMRAEIFRITSPLRKHFYTNFDPAQYCDLRESLGAQTYTAFNASIPDSVREEDDFIAHVDIQLPAELGQRFYDESVNNPSTFDSQDSFNEFFPGVYVTNTFGSGNILSISKSYMRIHYRYAVTGSAGQDSLIATSEQFATSKEVIQLNRFTNTDLSQLLEPNDEFAYFKTPAGVCMRIVFPTTEITPIMRERIVNNLPLELKAMPQEDWKYALTPPSYLLILPEDSVKSFFEKEQIENGQTSFLSDAYDEDTRTYSFPNLANLLKHQMENAPEEDMRLLVIPVERTTTSSGGGYYQTTVSTSALTNYMAPAGVKIRKDEAVMHIGITSCKYAR
;
A
#
# COMPACT_ATOMS: atom_id res chain seq x y z
N MET A 1 -6.68 -62.42 -68.30
CA MET A 1 -6.35 -61.42 -69.33
C MET A 1 -6.59 -60.05 -68.73
N ASP A 2 -5.65 -59.15 -68.51
CA ASP A 2 -4.20 -59.20 -68.33
C ASP A 2 -3.84 -57.82 -67.74
N SER A 3 -2.81 -57.80 -66.89
CA SER A 3 -1.95 -56.65 -66.54
C SER A 3 -2.50 -55.42 -65.78
N LYS A 4 -1.74 -55.08 -64.74
CA LYS A 4 -1.84 -53.98 -63.79
C LYS A 4 -1.07 -52.72 -64.28
N LEU A 5 -1.56 -51.55 -63.83
CA LEU A 5 -0.84 -50.32 -63.43
C LEU A 5 -0.23 -49.34 -64.48
N LEU A 6 -0.45 -48.04 -64.19
CA LEU A 6 0.38 -46.83 -64.38
C LEU A 6 -0.12 -45.74 -65.36
N ILE A 7 -0.50 -44.60 -64.74
CA ILE A 7 -0.27 -43.19 -65.12
C ILE A 7 -1.12 -42.59 -66.25
N LEU A 8 -2.18 -41.89 -65.82
CA LEU A 8 -2.73 -40.63 -66.36
C LEU A 8 -3.56 -40.06 -65.21
N GLY A 9 -3.33 -38.90 -64.58
CA GLY A 9 -2.52 -37.73 -64.85
C GLY A 9 -3.31 -36.56 -64.23
N LEU A 10 -2.73 -35.89 -63.23
CA LEU A 10 -3.29 -34.82 -62.39
C LEU A 10 -4.18 -33.79 -63.12
N GLY A 11 -5.24 -33.33 -62.48
CA GLY A 11 -5.94 -32.10 -62.86
C GLY A 11 -6.95 -31.61 -61.83
N LEU A 12 -6.71 -30.39 -61.30
CA LEU A 12 -7.59 -29.51 -60.52
C LEU A 12 -7.77 -29.90 -59.04
N GLY A 13 -7.09 -29.28 -58.07
CA GLY A 13 -6.60 -27.91 -58.00
C GLY A 13 -7.26 -27.24 -56.80
N PHE A 14 -6.64 -27.45 -55.63
CA PHE A 14 -6.95 -26.74 -54.39
C PHE A 14 -6.95 -25.23 -54.63
N SER A 15 -8.07 -24.58 -54.31
CA SER A 15 -8.19 -23.13 -54.24
C SER A 15 -7.28 -22.57 -53.14
N ILE A 16 -6.06 -22.20 -53.50
CA ILE A 16 -5.23 -21.29 -52.72
C ILE A 16 -5.71 -19.88 -53.07
N LEU A 17 -6.56 -19.31 -52.22
CA LEU A 17 -6.68 -17.86 -52.13
C LEU A 17 -5.38 -17.35 -51.50
N ALA A 18 -4.41 -17.01 -52.35
CA ALA A 18 -3.27 -16.19 -51.98
C ALA A 18 -3.80 -14.80 -51.63
N GLY A 19 -4.07 -14.57 -50.34
CA GLY A 19 -4.27 -13.24 -49.79
C GLY A 19 -2.92 -12.54 -49.63
N CYS A 20 -2.81 -11.38 -50.29
CA CYS A 20 -1.85 -10.30 -50.09
C CYS A 20 -0.35 -10.66 -49.99
N ASN A 21 0.35 -10.41 -51.09
CA ASN A 21 1.78 -10.13 -51.10
C ASN A 21 2.03 -8.83 -50.28
N ASP A 22 2.75 -8.92 -49.16
CA ASP A 22 3.23 -7.78 -48.37
C ASP A 22 4.45 -7.12 -49.03
N ASP A 23 4.34 -6.79 -50.32
CA ASP A 23 5.24 -5.79 -50.90
C ASP A 23 4.70 -4.42 -50.51
N LEU A 24 5.21 -3.91 -49.38
CA LEU A 24 5.21 -2.48 -49.07
C LEU A 24 6.04 -1.76 -50.14
N SER A 25 5.43 -1.53 -51.30
CA SER A 25 5.91 -0.55 -52.26
C SER A 25 6.09 0.78 -51.53
N PRO A 26 7.31 1.38 -51.53
CA PRO A 26 7.57 2.56 -50.73
C PRO A 26 7.08 3.79 -51.48
N ILE A 27 5.76 3.95 -51.57
CA ILE A 27 5.13 5.15 -52.10
C ILE A 27 5.26 6.23 -51.02
N GLY A 28 6.33 7.03 -51.13
CA GLY A 28 6.59 8.18 -50.25
C GLY A 28 8.06 8.45 -49.95
N THR A 29 8.91 7.41 -49.93
CA THR A 29 10.36 7.58 -49.69
C THR A 29 11.11 8.15 -50.89
N SER A 30 10.50 8.13 -52.10
CA SER A 30 11.08 8.67 -53.33
C SER A 30 10.94 10.20 -53.49
N ILE A 31 10.21 10.88 -52.58
CA ILE A 31 9.98 12.34 -52.60
C ILE A 31 10.83 13.04 -51.53
N GLN A 32 11.36 12.28 -50.56
CA GLN A 32 12.18 12.80 -49.48
C GLN A 32 13.64 12.99 -49.97
N PRO A 33 14.25 14.18 -49.80
CA PRO A 33 15.69 14.33 -49.98
C PRO A 33 16.43 13.27 -49.16
N GLY A 34 17.53 12.72 -49.68
CA GLY A 34 18.31 11.70 -48.95
C GLY A 34 18.70 12.15 -47.53
N ASP A 35 18.96 13.45 -47.38
CA ASP A 35 19.32 14.13 -46.13
C ASP A 35 18.18 14.19 -45.10
N ASP A 36 16.92 13.98 -45.51
CA ASP A 36 15.76 13.99 -44.61
C ASP A 36 15.36 12.59 -44.14
N THR A 37 16.03 11.52 -44.60
CA THR A 37 15.65 10.15 -44.26
C THR A 37 15.90 9.83 -42.78
N ILE A 38 14.90 9.27 -42.11
CA ILE A 38 14.99 8.83 -40.71
C ILE A 38 15.14 7.31 -40.69
N ALA A 39 16.27 6.82 -40.20
CA ALA A 39 16.47 5.40 -39.94
C ALA A 39 15.85 5.05 -38.59
N VAL A 40 14.97 4.05 -38.55
CA VAL A 40 14.36 3.52 -37.32
C VAL A 40 15.00 2.18 -36.97
N TYR A 41 15.38 2.00 -35.72
CA TYR A 41 16.00 0.80 -35.18
C TYR A 41 15.14 0.22 -34.07
N THR A 42 15.14 -1.11 -33.97
CA THR A 42 14.57 -1.84 -32.83
C THR A 42 15.64 -2.77 -32.30
N ASP A 43 16.15 -2.46 -31.11
CA ASP A 43 17.20 -3.21 -30.44
C ASP A 43 16.59 -3.93 -29.23
N SER A 44 17.09 -5.12 -28.90
CA SER A 44 16.64 -5.89 -27.73
C SER A 44 17.80 -6.17 -26.79
N PHE A 45 17.58 -5.96 -25.50
CA PHE A 45 18.60 -6.12 -24.46
C PHE A 45 18.06 -7.01 -23.34
N ARG A 46 18.91 -7.89 -22.81
CA ARG A 46 18.57 -8.72 -21.66
C ARG A 46 18.62 -7.89 -20.38
N ILE A 47 17.60 -7.99 -19.53
CA ILE A 47 17.58 -7.36 -18.22
C ILE A 47 17.71 -8.41 -17.12
N GLN A 48 18.05 -7.96 -15.91
CA GLN A 48 18.08 -8.83 -14.73
C GLN A 48 16.98 -8.42 -13.76
N ALA A 49 16.35 -9.40 -13.14
CA ALA A 49 15.35 -9.19 -12.12
C ALA A 49 15.58 -10.12 -10.91
N THR A 50 15.51 -9.54 -9.72
CA THR A 50 15.70 -10.25 -8.45
C THR A 50 14.70 -9.77 -7.41
N THR A 51 14.23 -10.67 -6.54
CA THR A 51 13.49 -10.28 -5.35
C THR A 51 14.43 -9.76 -4.28
N VAL A 52 14.04 -8.68 -3.61
CA VAL A 52 14.85 -7.99 -2.61
C VAL A 52 13.98 -7.63 -1.42
N LEU A 53 14.60 -7.59 -0.23
CA LEU A 53 13.92 -7.20 0.99
C LEU A 53 13.64 -5.69 0.98
N LEU A 54 12.40 -5.33 1.33
CA LEU A 54 11.95 -3.97 1.58
C LEU A 54 11.28 -3.96 2.96
N ASP A 55 12.09 -4.13 4.00
CA ASP A 55 11.67 -4.34 5.40
C ASP A 55 11.20 -3.07 6.12
N SER A 56 11.42 -1.91 5.51
CA SER A 56 11.01 -0.62 6.05
C SER A 56 10.46 0.28 4.95
N ILE A 57 9.21 0.71 5.11
CA ILE A 57 8.56 1.66 4.21
C ILE A 57 8.18 2.91 4.97
N TYR A 58 8.15 4.03 4.26
CA TYR A 58 7.64 5.29 4.79
C TYR A 58 6.11 5.27 4.78
N ALA A 59 5.51 5.45 5.95
CA ALA A 59 4.10 5.29 6.21
C ALA A 59 3.52 6.51 6.95
N ARG A 60 3.35 7.62 6.24
CA ARG A 60 2.56 8.76 6.74
C ARG A 60 1.07 8.50 6.47
N SER A 61 0.43 7.74 7.36
CA SER A 61 -0.98 7.36 7.24
C SER A 61 -1.80 7.87 8.42
N THR A 62 -3.03 8.28 8.14
CA THR A 62 -4.04 8.60 9.16
C THR A 62 -4.87 7.38 9.55
N SER A 63 -4.66 6.25 8.88
CA SER A 63 -5.31 4.96 9.13
C SER A 63 -4.29 3.94 9.61
N ALA A 64 -4.72 3.04 10.48
CA ALA A 64 -3.87 2.01 11.07
C ALA A 64 -4.27 0.60 10.59
N GLN A 65 -3.43 -0.38 10.87
CA GLN A 65 -3.75 -1.79 10.67
C GLN A 65 -3.41 -2.59 11.93
N LEU A 66 -4.25 -3.58 12.24
CA LEU A 66 -4.08 -4.42 13.42
C LEU A 66 -4.46 -5.86 13.12
N GLY A 67 -3.57 -6.78 13.44
CA GLY A 67 -3.84 -8.20 13.34
C GLY A 67 -2.64 -8.97 12.85
N GLU A 68 -2.89 -10.22 12.47
CA GLU A 68 -1.87 -11.13 11.98
C GLU A 68 -2.49 -12.07 10.96
N LEU A 69 -1.78 -12.28 9.85
CA LEU A 69 -2.24 -13.07 8.73
C LEU A 69 -1.11 -13.98 8.26
N TYR A 70 -1.40 -15.27 8.18
CA TYR A 70 -0.51 -16.26 7.59
C TYR A 70 -0.95 -16.57 6.15
N ASP A 71 0.00 -16.46 5.23
CA ASP A 71 -0.15 -16.96 3.87
C ASP A 71 0.86 -18.11 3.62
N PRO A 72 0.43 -19.26 3.06
CA PRO A 72 1.30 -20.41 2.81
C PRO A 72 2.56 -20.12 1.97
N LEU A 73 2.48 -19.16 1.03
CA LEU A 73 3.57 -18.78 0.15
C LEU A 73 4.29 -17.53 0.65
N TYR A 74 3.55 -16.53 1.10
CA TYR A 74 4.15 -15.25 1.49
C TYR A 74 4.62 -15.23 2.94
N GLY A 75 4.33 -16.26 3.74
CA GLY A 75 4.69 -16.34 5.15
C GLY A 75 3.76 -15.50 6.03
N ASN A 76 4.21 -15.18 7.24
CA ASN A 76 3.39 -14.44 8.20
C ASN A 76 3.56 -12.92 8.02
N LEU A 77 2.48 -12.19 8.27
CA LEU A 77 2.44 -10.73 8.34
C LEU A 77 1.71 -10.34 9.62
N LYS A 78 2.40 -9.62 10.50
CA LYS A 78 1.83 -9.00 11.69
C LYS A 78 1.79 -7.49 11.54
N SER A 79 0.65 -6.89 11.87
CA SER A 79 0.46 -5.44 11.91
C SER A 79 0.09 -4.98 13.32
N ASP A 80 0.78 -3.94 13.75
CA ASP A 80 0.53 -3.23 15.02
C ASP A 80 0.55 -1.72 14.76
N TYR A 81 0.13 -0.92 15.74
CA TYR A 81 0.26 0.53 15.61
C TYR A 81 0.45 1.24 16.94
N MET A 82 1.07 2.41 16.89
CA MET A 82 1.10 3.39 17.97
C MET A 82 0.22 4.57 17.59
N CYS A 83 -0.50 5.13 18.56
CA CYS A 83 -1.27 6.35 18.34
C CYS A 83 -1.22 7.31 19.52
N GLN A 84 -1.18 8.59 19.17
CA GLN A 84 -1.51 9.71 20.04
C GLN A 84 -3.00 10.06 19.92
N PHE A 85 -3.48 10.85 20.87
CA PHE A 85 -4.84 11.39 20.82
C PHE A 85 -4.83 12.90 20.75
N TYR A 86 -5.76 13.43 19.97
CA TYR A 86 -5.97 14.86 19.87
C TYR A 86 -6.58 15.41 21.16
N CYS A 87 -6.01 16.50 21.66
CA CYS A 87 -6.51 17.25 22.80
C CYS A 87 -6.96 18.65 22.35
N PRO A 88 -8.25 19.00 22.49
CA PRO A 88 -8.71 20.38 22.34
C PRO A 88 -8.00 21.30 23.34
N SER A 89 -7.59 22.50 22.89
CA SER A 89 -6.95 23.49 23.77
C SER A 89 -7.90 23.92 24.89
N GLY A 90 -7.40 23.86 26.13
CA GLY A 90 -8.17 24.19 27.32
C GLY A 90 -9.22 23.14 27.68
N PHE A 91 -9.00 21.87 27.29
CA PHE A 91 -9.93 20.78 27.63
C PHE A 91 -10.20 20.72 29.14
N GLN A 92 -11.49 20.59 29.47
CA GLN A 92 -12.00 20.28 30.79
C GLN A 92 -13.16 19.31 30.64
N PHE A 93 -13.39 18.50 31.66
CA PHE A 93 -14.59 17.66 31.71
C PHE A 93 -15.84 18.53 31.64
N ALA A 94 -16.79 18.17 30.78
CA ALA A 94 -18.01 18.95 30.56
C ALA A 94 -18.85 19.08 31.85
N HIS A 95 -18.80 18.05 32.70
CA HIS A 95 -19.45 18.04 34.00
C HIS A 95 -18.53 17.48 35.08
N THR A 96 -18.72 17.93 36.32
CA THR A 96 -18.03 17.35 37.48
C THR A 96 -18.55 15.92 37.72
N PRO A 97 -17.70 14.89 37.68
CA PRO A 97 -18.06 13.54 38.04
C PRO A 97 -18.65 13.46 39.45
N TYR A 98 -19.67 12.63 39.61
CA TYR A 98 -20.39 12.46 40.86
C TYR A 98 -19.44 11.90 41.92
N GLY A 99 -19.26 12.64 43.00
CA GLY A 99 -18.27 12.32 44.04
C GLY A 99 -16.81 12.38 43.55
N GLY A 100 -16.54 13.04 42.43
CA GLY A 100 -15.20 13.14 41.82
C GLY A 100 -14.68 11.82 41.25
N LYS A 101 -15.56 10.85 40.95
CA LYS A 101 -15.18 9.49 40.53
C LYS A 101 -15.50 9.21 39.07
N ILE A 102 -14.53 8.61 38.39
CA ILE A 102 -14.71 8.02 37.06
C ILE A 102 -15.32 6.62 37.20
N ASP A 103 -16.28 6.28 36.33
CA ASP A 103 -16.96 4.99 36.35
C ASP A 103 -16.18 3.93 35.56
N SER A 104 -15.70 4.26 34.36
CA SER A 104 -14.93 3.35 33.51
C SER A 104 -14.18 4.06 32.39
N VAL A 105 -13.20 3.39 31.80
CA VAL A 105 -12.48 3.85 30.61
C VAL A 105 -12.43 2.72 29.60
N ASP A 106 -12.69 3.00 28.33
CA ASP A 106 -12.50 2.03 27.27
C ASP A 106 -11.74 2.63 26.08
N PHE A 107 -11.06 1.75 25.35
CA PHE A 107 -10.43 2.07 24.09
C PHE A 107 -11.18 1.39 22.96
N ARG A 108 -11.80 2.21 22.10
CA ARG A 108 -12.56 1.77 20.95
C ARG A 108 -11.69 1.82 19.70
N ILE A 109 -11.60 0.69 19.00
CA ILE A 109 -10.96 0.55 17.69
C ILE A 109 -12.07 0.46 16.65
N GLU A 110 -12.28 1.50 15.87
CA GLU A 110 -13.20 1.48 14.72
C GLU A 110 -12.43 1.08 13.45
N TYR A 111 -13.01 0.19 12.66
CA TYR A 111 -12.47 -0.20 11.36
C TYR A 111 -13.50 0.06 10.26
N PHE A 112 -13.01 0.21 9.03
CA PHE A 112 -13.87 0.52 7.88
C PHE A 112 -14.95 -0.56 7.72
N ASN A 113 -16.14 -0.19 7.23
CA ASN A 113 -17.15 -1.17 6.85
C ASN A 113 -16.83 -1.75 5.46
N SER A 114 -17.32 -2.97 5.16
CA SER A 114 -16.97 -3.79 3.99
C SER A 114 -17.22 -3.13 2.63
N SER A 115 -17.92 -2.00 2.58
CA SER A 115 -18.19 -1.21 1.36
C SER A 115 -16.99 -0.37 0.87
N HIS A 116 -15.85 -0.32 1.58
CA HIS A 116 -14.66 0.43 1.16
C HIS A 116 -13.73 -0.42 0.26
N LYS A 117 -13.04 0.25 -0.68
CA LYS A 117 -12.19 -0.36 -1.73
C LYS A 117 -11.10 -1.34 -1.23
N ASN A 118 -10.73 -1.30 0.05
CA ASN A 118 -9.73 -2.19 0.67
C ASN A 118 -10.34 -3.19 1.68
N GLY A 119 -11.68 -3.29 1.75
CA GLY A 119 -12.37 -4.08 2.75
C GLY A 119 -12.17 -3.57 4.19
N ALA A 120 -13.05 -4.03 5.08
CA ALA A 120 -12.97 -3.79 6.52
C ALA A 120 -11.78 -4.50 7.18
N TRP A 121 -11.41 -5.65 6.62
CA TRP A 121 -10.32 -6.52 7.02
C TRP A 121 -9.91 -7.39 5.83
N ILE A 122 -8.72 -7.99 5.91
CA ILE A 122 -8.25 -9.04 4.99
C ILE A 122 -8.07 -10.33 5.80
N GLY A 123 -8.50 -11.47 5.22
CA GLY A 123 -8.39 -12.80 5.84
C GLY A 123 -9.71 -13.36 6.38
N ASP A 124 -9.60 -14.34 7.27
CA ASP A 124 -10.73 -15.02 7.90
C ASP A 124 -11.41 -14.13 8.95
N SER A 125 -12.63 -13.70 8.65
CA SER A 125 -13.41 -12.82 9.51
C SER A 125 -13.86 -13.48 10.82
N LEU A 126 -13.89 -14.81 10.88
CA LEU A 126 -14.34 -15.58 12.05
C LEU A 126 -13.17 -16.11 12.88
N ALA A 127 -11.93 -15.90 12.45
CA ALA A 127 -10.76 -16.29 13.21
C ALA A 127 -10.70 -15.49 14.54
N PRO A 128 -10.56 -16.17 15.70
CA PRO A 128 -10.42 -15.51 16.97
C PRO A 128 -9.04 -14.86 17.08
N MET A 129 -9.03 -13.55 17.31
CA MET A 129 -7.84 -12.70 17.47
C MET A 129 -7.85 -12.06 18.86
N ARG A 130 -6.71 -11.56 19.36
CA ARG A 130 -6.64 -10.81 20.62
C ARG A 130 -5.83 -9.54 20.44
N ALA A 131 -6.48 -8.40 20.64
CA ALA A 131 -5.83 -7.10 20.71
C ALA A 131 -5.43 -6.79 22.16
N GLU A 132 -4.27 -6.18 22.34
CA GLU A 132 -3.74 -5.78 23.65
C GLU A 132 -3.08 -4.40 23.55
N ILE A 133 -3.26 -3.59 24.60
CA ILE A 133 -2.87 -2.18 24.65
C ILE A 133 -1.79 -1.99 25.71
N PHE A 134 -0.73 -1.26 25.34
CA PHE A 134 0.35 -0.87 26.22
C PHE A 134 0.50 0.65 26.24
N ARG A 135 0.90 1.19 27.40
CA ARG A 135 1.15 2.62 27.56
C ARG A 135 2.48 3.00 26.89
N ILE A 136 2.47 4.07 26.10
CA ILE A 136 3.70 4.69 25.62
C ILE A 136 4.32 5.54 26.74
N THR A 137 5.60 5.34 27.01
CA THR A 137 6.38 6.01 28.06
C THR A 137 7.35 7.06 27.52
N SER A 138 7.47 7.21 26.19
CA SER A 138 8.37 8.17 25.55
C SER A 138 7.65 8.92 24.42
N PRO A 139 7.85 10.24 24.26
CA PRO A 139 7.21 11.00 23.21
C PRO A 139 7.51 10.42 21.82
N LEU A 140 6.47 10.26 21.01
CA LEU A 140 6.60 9.82 19.63
C LEU A 140 7.26 10.93 18.79
N ARG A 141 8.27 10.57 18.00
CA ARG A 141 8.96 11.48 17.08
C ARG A 141 8.46 11.26 15.65
N LYS A 142 8.52 12.32 14.84
CA LYS A 142 8.13 12.30 13.42
C LYS A 142 9.18 11.55 12.57
N HIS A 143 9.22 10.22 12.70
CA HIS A 143 9.92 9.32 11.79
C HIS A 143 9.00 8.13 11.45
N PHE A 144 8.33 8.23 10.31
CA PHE A 144 7.20 7.37 9.93
C PHE A 144 7.64 6.08 9.23
N TYR A 145 8.58 5.34 9.82
CA TYR A 145 9.01 4.05 9.26
C TYR A 145 8.38 2.89 10.02
N THR A 146 7.97 1.86 9.27
CA THR A 146 7.13 0.76 9.78
C THR A 146 7.87 -0.32 10.55
N ASN A 147 9.18 -0.18 10.76
CA ASN A 147 10.04 -1.17 11.41
C ASN A 147 10.54 -0.74 12.79
N PHE A 148 9.85 0.21 13.44
CA PHE A 148 10.22 0.62 14.79
C PHE A 148 10.10 -0.55 15.79
N ASP A 149 10.92 -0.48 16.85
CA ASP A 149 10.89 -1.44 17.95
C ASP A 149 9.98 -0.93 19.08
N PRO A 150 8.84 -1.58 19.37
CA PRO A 150 7.92 -1.16 20.43
C PRO A 150 8.57 -1.11 21.82
N ALA A 151 9.59 -1.93 22.07
CA ALA A 151 10.28 -1.97 23.37
C ALA A 151 11.05 -0.67 23.68
N GLN A 152 11.31 0.17 22.68
CA GLN A 152 11.92 1.50 22.87
C GLN A 152 10.92 2.54 23.39
N TYR A 153 9.61 2.26 23.30
CA TYR A 153 8.55 3.21 23.58
C TYR A 153 7.58 2.75 24.68
N CYS A 154 7.52 1.45 24.98
CA CYS A 154 6.55 0.87 25.92
C CYS A 154 7.21 -0.22 26.78
N ASP A 155 6.75 -0.37 28.03
CA ASP A 155 6.97 -1.59 28.79
C ASP A 155 5.89 -2.62 28.45
N LEU A 156 6.25 -3.63 27.65
CA LEU A 156 5.34 -4.70 27.21
C LEU A 156 4.90 -5.66 28.33
N ARG A 157 5.33 -5.43 29.58
CA ARG A 157 4.86 -6.15 30.76
C ARG A 157 3.66 -5.46 31.42
N GLU A 158 3.46 -4.17 31.17
CA GLU A 158 2.40 -3.36 31.76
C GLU A 158 1.25 -3.17 30.76
N SER A 159 0.44 -4.22 30.61
CA SER A 159 -0.78 -4.18 29.80
C SER A 159 -1.82 -3.25 30.43
N LEU A 160 -2.39 -2.36 29.61
CA LEU A 160 -3.54 -1.54 29.99
C LEU A 160 -4.87 -2.29 29.81
N GLY A 161 -4.93 -3.26 28.91
CA GLY A 161 -6.15 -4.00 28.63
C GLY A 161 -6.02 -4.85 27.38
N ALA A 162 -6.86 -5.89 27.30
CA ALA A 162 -6.89 -6.77 26.15
C ALA A 162 -8.31 -7.27 25.87
N GLN A 163 -8.61 -7.53 24.60
CA GLN A 163 -9.91 -8.03 24.16
C GLN A 163 -9.73 -9.09 23.09
N THR A 164 -10.48 -10.19 23.22
CA THR A 164 -10.62 -11.17 22.14
C THR A 164 -11.72 -10.72 21.19
N TYR A 165 -11.48 -10.81 19.89
CA TYR A 165 -12.41 -10.37 18.86
C TYR A 165 -12.38 -11.30 17.64
N THR A 166 -13.44 -11.22 16.84
CA THR A 166 -13.48 -11.70 15.45
C THR A 166 -13.81 -10.48 14.58
N ALA A 167 -13.26 -10.39 13.38
CA ALA A 167 -13.52 -9.23 12.51
C ALA A 167 -15.01 -9.14 12.13
N PHE A 168 -15.68 -10.28 11.96
CA PHE A 168 -17.13 -10.38 11.95
C PHE A 168 -17.64 -10.81 13.33
N ASN A 169 -18.13 -9.86 14.12
CA ASN A 169 -18.72 -10.14 15.42
C ASN A 169 -20.16 -10.65 15.26
N ALA A 170 -20.33 -11.97 15.40
CA ALA A 170 -21.62 -12.65 15.27
C ALA A 170 -22.59 -12.39 16.44
N SER A 171 -22.13 -11.79 17.55
CA SER A 171 -23.00 -11.40 18.67
C SER A 171 -23.80 -10.13 18.39
N ILE A 172 -23.42 -9.34 17.38
CA ILE A 172 -24.18 -8.18 16.94
C ILE A 172 -25.32 -8.66 16.02
N PRO A 173 -26.59 -8.35 16.31
CA PRO A 173 -27.70 -8.73 15.45
C PRO A 173 -27.60 -8.10 14.06
N ASP A 174 -28.07 -8.80 13.02
CA ASP A 174 -28.07 -8.29 11.64
C ASP A 174 -28.83 -6.98 11.50
N SER A 175 -29.95 -6.83 12.24
CA SER A 175 -30.75 -5.59 12.26
C SER A 175 -29.97 -4.36 12.71
N VAL A 176 -28.92 -4.52 13.53
CA VAL A 176 -28.03 -3.43 13.95
C VAL A 176 -26.91 -3.22 12.94
N ARG A 177 -26.38 -4.32 12.38
CA ARG A 177 -25.29 -4.25 11.40
C ARG A 177 -25.72 -3.61 10.08
N GLU A 178 -27.00 -3.74 9.73
CA GLU A 178 -27.61 -3.16 8.53
C GLU A 178 -28.01 -1.69 8.70
N GLU A 179 -27.83 -1.09 9.88
CA GLU A 179 -28.05 0.35 10.08
C GLU A 179 -26.97 1.18 9.37
N ASP A 180 -27.38 2.31 8.75
CA ASP A 180 -26.49 3.17 7.97
C ASP A 180 -25.33 3.77 8.79
N ASP A 181 -25.52 3.93 10.10
CA ASP A 181 -24.55 4.49 11.05
C ASP A 181 -23.75 3.42 11.81
N PHE A 182 -23.94 2.14 11.50
CA PHE A 182 -23.16 1.08 12.14
C PHE A 182 -21.70 1.11 11.68
N ILE A 183 -20.81 1.28 12.65
CA ILE A 183 -19.36 1.16 12.47
C ILE A 183 -18.87 -0.06 13.24
N ALA A 184 -18.20 -0.96 12.53
CA ALA A 184 -17.61 -2.15 13.13
C ALA A 184 -16.46 -1.74 14.06
N HIS A 185 -16.43 -2.32 15.27
CA HIS A 185 -15.49 -1.91 16.29
C HIS A 185 -15.09 -3.04 17.26
N VAL A 186 -13.95 -2.84 17.91
CA VAL A 186 -13.49 -3.62 19.07
C VAL A 186 -13.33 -2.67 20.25
N ASP A 187 -14.06 -2.93 21.34
CA ASP A 187 -13.95 -2.17 22.59
C ASP A 187 -13.07 -2.92 23.59
N ILE A 188 -12.05 -2.25 24.11
CA ILE A 188 -11.08 -2.81 25.07
C ILE A 188 -11.21 -2.03 26.38
N GLN A 189 -11.59 -2.72 27.46
CA GLN A 189 -11.68 -2.11 28.78
C GLN A 189 -10.28 -1.72 29.28
N LEU A 190 -10.12 -0.47 29.71
CA LEU A 190 -8.92 0.05 30.35
C LEU A 190 -9.15 0.25 31.86
N PRO A 191 -8.09 0.45 32.68
CA PRO A 191 -8.21 0.65 34.11
C PRO A 191 -8.89 2.00 34.39
N ALA A 192 -9.85 2.03 35.31
CA ALA A 192 -10.59 3.25 35.65
C ALA A 192 -9.65 4.33 36.24
N GLU A 193 -8.56 3.91 36.87
CA GLU A 193 -7.51 4.76 37.42
C GLU A 193 -6.86 5.65 36.34
N LEU A 194 -6.81 5.19 35.09
CA LEU A 194 -6.34 6.01 33.97
C LEU A 194 -7.25 7.22 33.77
N GLY A 195 -8.57 7.01 33.77
CA GLY A 195 -9.55 8.08 33.62
C GLY A 195 -9.56 9.01 34.82
N GLN A 196 -9.42 8.45 36.03
CA GLN A 196 -9.27 9.24 37.25
C GLN A 196 -8.06 10.18 37.16
N ARG A 197 -6.93 9.68 36.64
CA ARG A 197 -5.72 10.51 36.43
C ARG A 197 -5.99 11.68 35.49
N PHE A 198 -6.76 11.48 34.42
CA PHE A 198 -7.14 12.55 33.49
C PHE A 198 -8.04 13.59 34.16
N TYR A 199 -9.03 13.15 34.94
CA TYR A 199 -9.91 14.05 35.66
C TYR A 199 -9.14 14.88 36.69
N ASP A 200 -8.34 14.23 37.55
CA ASP A 200 -7.56 14.90 38.58
C ASP A 200 -6.56 15.89 37.97
N GLU A 201 -5.92 15.54 36.86
CA GLU A 201 -5.00 16.43 36.15
C GLU A 201 -5.73 17.64 35.57
N SER A 202 -6.92 17.46 34.99
CA SER A 202 -7.70 18.56 34.41
C SER A 202 -8.14 19.60 35.45
N VAL A 203 -8.32 19.17 36.71
CA VAL A 203 -8.71 20.04 37.82
C VAL A 203 -7.49 20.70 38.47
N ASN A 204 -6.43 19.93 38.72
CA ASN A 204 -5.28 20.38 39.51
C ASN A 204 -4.21 21.10 38.66
N ASN A 205 -4.07 20.73 37.39
CA ASN A 205 -3.05 21.22 36.47
C ASN A 205 -3.65 21.51 35.07
N PRO A 206 -4.60 22.46 34.95
CA PRO A 206 -5.32 22.70 33.69
C PRO A 206 -4.39 23.03 32.51
N SER A 207 -3.21 23.61 32.76
CA SER A 207 -2.21 23.93 31.73
C SER A 207 -1.70 22.72 30.96
N THR A 208 -1.85 21.51 31.51
CA THR A 208 -1.53 20.25 30.82
C THR A 208 -2.37 20.08 29.54
N PHE A 209 -3.56 20.68 29.48
CA PHE A 209 -4.49 20.56 28.36
C PHE A 209 -4.55 21.82 27.47
N ASP A 210 -3.67 22.80 27.68
CA ASP A 210 -3.64 24.04 26.88
C ASP A 210 -3.11 23.81 25.47
N SER A 211 -2.24 22.81 25.28
CA SER A 211 -1.60 22.49 24.00
C SER A 211 -1.42 21.00 23.79
N GLN A 212 -1.31 20.58 22.53
CA GLN A 212 -1.04 19.18 22.17
C GLN A 212 0.30 18.70 22.71
N ASP A 213 1.32 19.57 22.77
CA ASP A 213 2.65 19.21 23.27
C ASP A 213 2.61 18.92 24.77
N SER A 214 2.00 19.80 25.57
CA SER A 214 1.79 19.58 27.01
C SER A 214 0.99 18.30 27.28
N PHE A 215 -0.06 18.07 26.48
CA PHE A 215 -0.87 16.86 26.61
C PHE A 215 -0.07 15.59 26.29
N ASN A 216 0.77 15.63 25.25
CA ASN A 216 1.63 14.50 24.86
C ASN A 216 2.71 14.21 25.92
N GLU A 217 3.16 15.19 26.71
CA GLU A 217 4.05 14.95 27.84
C GLU A 217 3.33 14.21 28.98
N PHE A 218 2.08 14.56 29.26
CA PHE A 218 1.25 13.88 30.26
C PHE A 218 0.83 12.47 29.82
N PHE A 219 0.41 12.32 28.56
CA PHE A 219 -0.03 11.06 27.98
C PHE A 219 0.47 10.92 26.53
N PRO A 220 1.65 10.30 26.33
CA PRO A 220 2.26 10.17 25.01
C PRO A 220 1.47 9.33 23.99
N GLY A 221 0.51 8.53 24.45
CA GLY A 221 -0.33 7.66 23.63
C GLY A 221 -0.30 6.19 24.05
N VAL A 222 -0.73 5.33 23.14
CA VAL A 222 -0.79 3.87 23.35
C VAL A 222 -0.20 3.11 22.17
N TYR A 223 0.35 1.93 22.46
CA TYR A 223 0.71 0.91 21.48
C TYR A 223 -0.35 -0.19 21.51
N VAL A 224 -0.84 -0.57 20.33
CA VAL A 224 -1.89 -1.57 20.15
C VAL A 224 -1.33 -2.69 19.26
N THR A 225 -1.39 -3.93 19.75
CA THR A 225 -0.81 -5.09 19.07
C THR A 225 -1.69 -6.32 19.16
N ASN A 226 -1.56 -7.20 18.17
CA ASN A 226 -2.14 -8.53 18.22
C ASN A 226 -1.26 -9.46 19.09
N THR A 227 -1.85 -10.12 20.10
CA THR A 227 -1.14 -11.04 20.99
C THR A 227 -1.59 -12.49 20.89
N PHE A 228 -2.67 -12.77 20.14
CA PHE A 228 -3.12 -14.11 19.85
C PHE A 228 -3.92 -14.16 18.55
N GLY A 229 -3.84 -15.30 17.85
CA GLY A 229 -4.54 -15.53 16.59
C GLY A 229 -3.75 -15.06 15.38
N SER A 230 -3.84 -15.82 14.29
CA SER A 230 -3.37 -15.43 12.96
C SER A 230 -4.45 -15.85 11.98
N GLY A 231 -5.11 -14.88 11.37
CA GLY A 231 -6.28 -15.12 10.54
C GLY A 231 -6.79 -13.89 9.83
N ASN A 232 -6.66 -12.70 10.42
CA ASN A 232 -7.04 -11.46 9.75
C ASN A 232 -6.22 -10.24 10.20
N ILE A 233 -6.23 -9.21 9.34
CA ILE A 233 -5.74 -7.86 9.63
C ILE A 233 -6.91 -6.88 9.40
N LEU A 234 -7.23 -6.09 10.42
CA LEU A 234 -8.24 -5.04 10.39
C LEU A 234 -7.70 -3.77 9.76
N SER A 235 -8.51 -3.11 8.93
CA SER A 235 -8.25 -1.77 8.38
C SER A 235 -8.87 -0.70 9.30
N ILE A 236 -8.07 -0.16 10.22
CA ILE A 236 -8.54 0.76 11.26
C ILE A 236 -8.78 2.15 10.67
N SER A 237 -10.01 2.62 10.82
CA SER A 237 -10.44 3.95 10.40
C SER A 237 -10.13 4.99 11.49
N LYS A 238 -10.36 4.63 12.76
CA LYS A 238 -10.18 5.54 13.90
C LYS A 238 -10.01 4.80 15.22
N SER A 239 -9.39 5.42 16.19
CA SER A 239 -9.36 4.92 17.57
C SER A 239 -9.72 6.02 18.57
N TYR A 240 -10.35 5.62 19.67
CA TYR A 240 -10.81 6.52 20.72
C TYR A 240 -10.43 5.97 22.09
N MET A 241 -10.07 6.87 23.00
CA MET A 241 -10.14 6.61 24.42
C MET A 241 -11.33 7.38 24.98
N ARG A 242 -12.25 6.66 25.64
CA ARG A 242 -13.47 7.25 26.21
C ARG A 242 -13.44 7.08 27.72
N ILE A 243 -13.72 8.16 28.44
CA ILE A 243 -13.76 8.20 29.90
C ILE A 243 -15.21 8.43 30.32
N HIS A 244 -15.85 7.40 30.88
CA HIS A 244 -17.25 7.42 31.27
C HIS A 244 -17.42 7.79 32.73
N TYR A 245 -18.39 8.65 33.00
CA TYR A 245 -18.72 9.08 34.35
C TYR A 245 -20.19 9.50 34.45
N ARG A 246 -20.70 9.53 35.67
CA ARG A 246 -22.03 10.09 35.97
C ARG A 246 -21.88 11.44 36.65
N TYR A 247 -22.83 12.35 36.42
CA TYR A 247 -22.90 13.64 37.11
C TYR A 247 -24.30 13.90 37.66
N ALA A 248 -24.37 14.69 38.72
CA ALA A 248 -25.63 15.03 39.37
C ALA A 248 -26.37 16.11 38.59
N VAL A 249 -27.68 15.90 38.40
CA VAL A 249 -28.62 16.89 37.88
C VAL A 249 -29.83 16.96 38.79
N THR A 250 -30.37 18.16 38.96
CA THR A 250 -31.66 18.36 39.63
C THR A 250 -32.73 18.55 38.57
N GLY A 251 -33.73 17.66 38.57
CA GLY A 251 -34.85 17.72 37.64
C GLY A 251 -35.77 18.91 37.91
N SER A 252 -36.66 19.20 36.96
CA SER A 252 -37.60 20.34 37.03
C SER A 252 -38.60 20.29 38.20
N ALA A 253 -38.80 19.12 38.81
CA ALA A 253 -39.62 18.95 40.02
C ALA A 253 -38.78 18.77 41.31
N GLY A 254 -37.47 19.10 41.27
CA GLY A 254 -36.58 19.09 42.43
C GLY A 254 -36.01 17.72 42.82
N GLN A 255 -36.21 16.69 41.99
CA GLN A 255 -35.63 15.37 42.21
C GLN A 255 -34.17 15.32 41.76
N ASP A 256 -33.31 14.75 42.59
CA ASP A 256 -31.93 14.46 42.21
C ASP A 256 -31.87 13.24 41.29
N SER A 257 -31.05 13.32 40.25
CA SER A 257 -30.81 12.22 39.32
C SER A 257 -29.34 12.21 38.88
N LEU A 258 -28.88 11.06 38.42
CA LEU A 258 -27.55 10.89 37.84
C LEU A 258 -27.69 10.66 36.34
N ILE A 259 -26.98 11.43 35.53
CA ILE A 259 -26.88 11.23 34.09
C ILE A 259 -25.50 10.67 33.77
N ALA A 260 -25.45 9.64 32.92
CA ALA A 260 -24.20 9.10 32.39
C ALA A 260 -23.74 9.91 31.17
N THR A 261 -22.44 10.18 31.10
CA THR A 261 -21.79 10.89 29.99
C THR A 261 -20.36 10.38 29.81
N SER A 262 -19.67 10.87 28.78
CA SER A 262 -18.29 10.50 28.50
C SER A 262 -17.48 11.64 27.89
N GLU A 263 -16.21 11.76 28.25
CA GLU A 263 -15.22 12.51 27.47
C GLU A 263 -14.52 11.60 26.46
N GLN A 264 -14.16 12.12 25.29
CA GLN A 264 -13.54 11.34 24.21
C GLN A 264 -12.28 12.01 23.67
N PHE A 265 -11.20 11.24 23.62
CA PHE A 265 -9.95 11.60 22.95
C PHE A 265 -9.77 10.69 21.74
N ALA A 266 -9.60 11.27 20.55
CA ALA A 266 -9.61 10.52 19.30
C ALA A 266 -8.28 10.65 18.55
N THR A 267 -7.95 9.65 17.73
CA THR A 267 -6.92 9.81 16.70
C THR A 267 -7.40 10.78 15.61
N SER A 268 -6.46 11.51 15.02
CA SER A 268 -6.75 12.52 14.00
C SER A 268 -5.54 12.77 13.10
N LYS A 269 -5.67 13.66 12.10
CA LYS A 269 -4.55 14.00 11.18
C LYS A 269 -3.49 14.88 11.84
N GLU A 270 -3.84 15.52 12.95
CA GLU A 270 -3.01 16.45 13.71
C GLU A 270 -2.04 15.75 14.67
N VAL A 271 -2.31 14.48 15.01
CA VAL A 271 -1.53 13.68 15.96
C VAL A 271 -0.84 12.49 15.29
N ILE A 272 0.19 11.96 15.95
CA ILE A 272 0.99 10.88 15.37
C ILE A 272 0.25 9.55 15.45
N GLN A 273 0.17 8.85 14.32
CA GLN A 273 -0.22 7.44 14.22
C GLN A 273 0.82 6.69 13.38
N LEU A 274 1.41 5.63 13.93
CA LEU A 274 2.51 4.88 13.33
C LEU A 274 2.12 3.42 13.17
N ASN A 275 2.09 2.93 11.93
CA ASN A 275 1.93 1.51 11.66
C ASN A 275 3.27 0.80 11.80
N ARG A 276 3.22 -0.44 12.28
CA ARG A 276 4.35 -1.36 12.34
C ARG A 276 3.99 -2.63 11.60
N PHE A 277 4.88 -3.08 10.73
CA PHE A 277 4.74 -4.35 10.03
C PHE A 277 5.91 -5.26 10.36
N THR A 278 5.61 -6.51 10.67
CA THR A 278 6.61 -7.56 10.82
C THR A 278 6.28 -8.68 9.87
N ASN A 279 7.22 -8.99 8.99
CA ASN A 279 7.13 -10.12 8.09
C ASN A 279 8.09 -11.21 8.58
N THR A 280 7.57 -12.42 8.82
CA THR A 280 8.40 -13.60 9.12
C THR A 280 8.27 -14.64 8.01
N ASP A 281 9.19 -15.60 7.99
CA ASP A 281 9.19 -16.72 7.05
C ASP A 281 9.34 -16.28 5.57
N LEU A 282 10.08 -15.18 5.35
CA LEU A 282 10.36 -14.63 4.01
C LEU A 282 11.50 -15.33 3.27
N SER A 283 12.23 -16.26 3.90
CA SER A 283 13.46 -16.82 3.34
C SER A 283 13.25 -17.42 1.95
N GLN A 284 12.14 -18.16 1.75
CA GLN A 284 11.80 -18.77 0.46
C GLN A 284 11.58 -17.75 -0.66
N LEU A 285 11.14 -16.53 -0.34
CA LEU A 285 10.92 -15.47 -1.33
C LEU A 285 12.22 -14.78 -1.77
N LEU A 286 13.27 -14.89 -0.95
CA LEU A 286 14.58 -14.26 -1.17
C LEU A 286 15.60 -15.25 -1.76
N GLU A 287 15.25 -16.52 -1.88
CA GLU A 287 16.08 -17.51 -2.57
C GLU A 287 16.18 -17.19 -4.07
N PRO A 288 17.35 -17.42 -4.71
CA PRO A 288 17.47 -17.30 -6.15
C PRO A 288 16.43 -18.17 -6.85
N ASN A 289 15.61 -17.53 -7.67
CA ASN A 289 14.63 -18.16 -8.52
C ASN A 289 14.88 -17.66 -9.94
N ASP A 290 14.66 -18.46 -10.99
CA ASP A 290 14.84 -18.03 -12.39
C ASP A 290 13.52 -17.80 -13.14
N GLU A 291 12.38 -18.22 -12.59
CA GLU A 291 11.08 -18.19 -13.24
C GLU A 291 10.20 -17.01 -12.80
N PHE A 292 10.28 -16.62 -11.52
CA PHE A 292 9.48 -15.53 -10.96
C PHE A 292 10.22 -14.70 -9.90
N ALA A 293 9.77 -13.46 -9.72
CA ALA A 293 10.07 -12.58 -8.60
C ALA A 293 8.79 -12.30 -7.81
N TYR A 294 8.93 -11.91 -6.55
CA TYR A 294 7.80 -11.63 -5.66
C TYR A 294 7.63 -10.16 -5.33
N PHE A 295 6.38 -9.73 -5.22
CA PHE A 295 5.97 -8.60 -4.39
C PHE A 295 5.23 -9.13 -3.16
N LYS A 296 5.57 -8.61 -1.97
CA LYS A 296 4.80 -8.81 -0.73
C LYS A 296 4.67 -7.47 0.00
N THR A 297 3.45 -7.06 0.28
CA THR A 297 3.16 -5.85 1.05
C THR A 297 2.37 -6.16 2.31
N PRO A 298 2.38 -5.23 3.28
CA PRO A 298 3.30 -4.10 3.42
C PRO A 298 4.70 -4.53 3.93
N ALA A 299 5.71 -3.72 3.62
CA ALA A 299 7.09 -3.84 4.13
C ALA A 299 7.70 -5.27 4.07
N GLY A 300 7.47 -5.99 2.96
CA GLY A 300 7.94 -7.35 2.75
C GLY A 300 9.07 -7.41 1.73
N VAL A 301 8.74 -7.78 0.50
CA VAL A 301 9.71 -7.91 -0.59
C VAL A 301 9.22 -7.19 -1.84
N CYS A 302 10.18 -6.71 -2.63
CA CYS A 302 9.90 -6.12 -3.92
C CYS A 302 10.87 -6.63 -5.00
N MET A 303 10.67 -6.15 -6.23
CA MET A 303 11.47 -6.55 -7.38
C MET A 303 12.50 -5.46 -7.67
N ARG A 304 13.77 -5.85 -7.77
CA ARG A 304 14.83 -5.03 -8.36
C ARG A 304 14.99 -5.42 -9.82
N ILE A 305 15.03 -4.44 -10.71
CA ILE A 305 15.35 -4.60 -12.13
C ILE A 305 16.67 -3.90 -12.42
N VAL A 306 17.56 -4.53 -13.17
CA VAL A 306 18.81 -3.94 -13.66
C VAL A 306 18.76 -3.83 -15.17
N PHE A 307 18.84 -2.60 -15.68
CA PHE A 307 19.01 -2.34 -17.10
C PHE A 307 20.52 -2.30 -17.43
N PRO A 308 20.97 -3.00 -18.48
CA PRO A 308 22.38 -3.04 -18.88
C PRO A 308 22.77 -1.74 -19.59
N THR A 309 22.71 -0.61 -18.89
CA THR A 309 22.92 0.71 -19.48
C THR A 309 24.34 0.86 -20.03
N THR A 310 25.31 0.14 -19.47
CA THR A 310 26.69 0.09 -19.99
C THR A 310 26.76 -0.51 -21.41
N GLU A 311 25.88 -1.46 -21.73
CA GLU A 311 25.76 -2.05 -23.07
C GLU A 311 24.90 -1.20 -24.02
N ILE A 312 23.85 -0.56 -23.48
CA ILE A 312 22.90 0.24 -24.27
C ILE A 312 23.52 1.58 -24.70
N THR A 313 24.24 2.24 -23.80
CA THR A 313 24.73 3.62 -24.00
C THR A 313 25.58 3.79 -25.26
N PRO A 314 26.57 2.92 -25.56
CA PRO A 314 27.38 3.05 -26.77
C PRO A 314 26.56 2.98 -28.08
N ILE A 315 25.50 2.16 -28.11
CA ILE A 315 24.62 2.00 -29.27
C ILE A 315 23.71 3.22 -29.43
N MET A 316 23.16 3.70 -28.32
CA MET A 316 22.18 4.78 -28.31
C MET A 316 22.81 6.17 -28.35
N ARG A 317 24.12 6.33 -28.14
CA ARG A 317 24.82 7.62 -28.18
C ARG A 317 24.62 8.40 -29.49
N GLU A 318 24.46 7.69 -30.61
CA GLU A 318 24.22 8.31 -31.92
C GLU A 318 22.76 8.26 -32.37
N ARG A 319 21.85 7.84 -31.49
CA ARG A 319 20.43 7.63 -31.79
C ARG A 319 19.56 8.39 -30.78
N ILE A 320 18.31 8.64 -31.16
CA ILE A 320 17.29 9.19 -30.28
C ILE A 320 16.41 8.03 -29.82
N VAL A 321 16.37 7.79 -28.51
CA VAL A 321 15.46 6.79 -27.91
C VAL A 321 14.03 7.34 -27.96
N ASN A 322 13.13 6.66 -28.68
CA ASN A 322 11.75 7.08 -28.86
C ASN A 322 10.80 6.31 -27.94
N ASN A 323 11.01 5.01 -27.80
CA ASN A 323 10.13 4.15 -27.03
C ASN A 323 10.91 3.07 -26.28
N LEU A 324 10.50 2.84 -25.03
CA LEU A 324 11.00 1.75 -24.18
C LEU A 324 9.83 1.24 -23.31
N PRO A 325 8.93 0.41 -23.86
CA PRO A 325 7.84 -0.17 -23.08
C PRO A 325 8.39 -1.26 -22.16
N LEU A 326 7.74 -1.45 -21.01
CA LEU A 326 7.99 -2.56 -20.10
C LEU A 326 6.65 -3.13 -19.62
N GLU A 327 6.48 -4.45 -19.76
CA GLU A 327 5.34 -5.18 -19.22
C GLU A 327 5.83 -6.15 -18.15
N LEU A 328 5.22 -6.09 -16.96
CA LEU A 328 5.44 -7.07 -15.90
C LEU A 328 4.21 -7.97 -15.80
N LYS A 329 4.37 -9.23 -16.20
CA LYS A 329 3.27 -10.20 -16.21
C LYS A 329 3.25 -11.01 -14.93
N ALA A 330 2.13 -10.99 -14.23
CA ALA A 330 1.90 -11.82 -13.06
C ALA A 330 1.57 -13.26 -13.45
N MET A 331 2.01 -14.20 -12.62
CA MET A 331 1.54 -15.58 -12.62
C MET A 331 0.09 -15.63 -12.14
N PRO A 332 -0.67 -16.71 -12.46
CA PRO A 332 -1.97 -16.91 -11.84
C PRO A 332 -1.89 -16.79 -10.31
N GLN A 333 -2.90 -16.13 -9.72
CA GLN A 333 -3.08 -16.08 -8.28
C GLN A 333 -3.28 -17.50 -7.74
N GLU A 334 -2.83 -17.71 -6.50
CA GLU A 334 -3.01 -18.97 -5.78
C GLU A 334 -4.49 -19.22 -5.46
N ASP A 335 -4.88 -20.49 -5.31
CA ASP A 335 -6.30 -20.90 -5.26
C ASP A 335 -6.85 -21.12 -3.83
N TRP A 336 -6.07 -20.84 -2.78
CA TRP A 336 -6.57 -20.92 -1.42
C TRP A 336 -7.48 -19.74 -1.03
N LYS A 337 -8.39 -20.00 -0.08
CA LYS A 337 -9.53 -19.13 0.28
C LYS A 337 -9.19 -17.66 0.58
N TYR A 338 -7.98 -17.37 1.04
CA TYR A 338 -7.52 -16.03 1.41
C TYR A 338 -6.20 -15.65 0.73
N ALA A 339 -5.97 -16.15 -0.49
CA ALA A 339 -4.80 -15.81 -1.26
C ALA A 339 -4.67 -14.30 -1.44
N LEU A 340 -3.48 -13.77 -1.16
CA LEU A 340 -3.20 -12.36 -1.34
C LEU A 340 -3.41 -11.96 -2.80
N THR A 341 -4.00 -10.79 -3.01
CA THR A 341 -4.29 -10.25 -4.34
C THR A 341 -3.15 -9.34 -4.81
N PRO A 342 -3.03 -9.09 -6.13
CA PRO A 342 -2.09 -8.12 -6.65
C PRO A 342 -2.45 -6.68 -6.24
N PRO A 343 -1.47 -5.81 -5.94
CA PRO A 343 -1.70 -4.37 -5.72
C PRO A 343 -2.13 -3.68 -7.02
N SER A 344 -2.88 -2.57 -6.94
CA SER A 344 -3.41 -1.92 -8.14
C SER A 344 -2.37 -1.23 -9.01
N TYR A 345 -1.29 -0.71 -8.43
CA TYR A 345 -0.25 0.04 -9.14
C TYR A 345 1.15 -0.31 -8.66
N LEU A 346 2.10 -0.22 -9.59
CA LEU A 346 3.54 -0.32 -9.33
C LEU A 346 4.23 0.99 -9.73
N LEU A 347 5.20 1.42 -8.92
CA LEU A 347 6.08 2.54 -9.20
C LEU A 347 7.48 2.02 -9.54
N ILE A 348 8.07 2.49 -10.64
CA ILE A 348 9.48 2.26 -10.99
C ILE A 348 10.27 3.54 -10.75
N LEU A 349 11.39 3.42 -10.03
CA LEU A 349 12.34 4.49 -9.79
C LEU A 349 13.74 3.96 -9.44
N PRO A 350 14.81 4.76 -9.59
CA PRO A 350 16.15 4.42 -9.14
C PRO A 350 16.19 4.03 -7.66
N GLU A 351 16.93 2.97 -7.35
CA GLU A 351 17.00 2.37 -6.02
C GLU A 351 17.47 3.37 -4.94
N ASP A 352 18.39 4.27 -5.28
CA ASP A 352 18.94 5.30 -4.40
C ASP A 352 17.95 6.45 -4.10
N SER A 353 16.93 6.60 -4.93
CA SER A 353 15.97 7.71 -4.89
C SER A 353 14.74 7.40 -4.04
N VAL A 354 14.49 6.12 -3.76
CA VAL A 354 13.30 5.58 -3.06
C VAL A 354 13.02 6.31 -1.75
N LYS A 355 14.02 6.44 -0.88
CA LYS A 355 13.87 7.12 0.41
C LYS A 355 13.40 8.55 0.23
N SER A 356 14.09 9.30 -0.64
CA SER A 356 13.81 10.72 -0.85
C SER A 356 12.46 10.95 -1.53
N PHE A 357 12.03 10.03 -2.39
CA PHE A 357 10.75 10.09 -3.09
C PHE A 357 9.60 10.08 -2.09
N PHE A 358 9.57 9.11 -1.19
CA PHE A 358 8.48 8.98 -0.21
C PHE A 358 8.56 10.02 0.91
N GLU A 359 9.75 10.33 1.45
CA GLU A 359 9.89 11.34 2.51
C GLU A 359 9.51 12.75 2.05
N LYS A 360 9.70 13.06 0.76
CA LYS A 360 9.33 14.35 0.16
C LYS A 360 7.96 14.34 -0.52
N GLU A 361 7.20 13.24 -0.40
CA GLU A 361 5.85 13.10 -0.94
C GLU A 361 5.79 13.39 -2.45
N GLN A 362 6.79 12.90 -3.17
CA GLN A 362 6.85 13.04 -4.62
C GLN A 362 5.79 12.17 -5.30
N ILE A 363 5.45 12.56 -6.53
CA ILE A 363 4.63 11.78 -7.46
C ILE A 363 5.45 11.43 -8.71
N GLU A 364 4.92 10.56 -9.56
CA GLU A 364 5.54 10.20 -10.83
C GLU A 364 5.80 11.45 -11.70
N ASN A 365 7.00 11.53 -12.27
CA ASN A 365 7.45 12.70 -13.03
C ASN A 365 7.75 12.43 -14.51
N GLY A 366 7.67 11.16 -14.95
CA GLY A 366 7.93 10.76 -16.33
C GLY A 366 9.39 10.95 -16.78
N GLN A 367 10.32 11.16 -15.85
CA GLN A 367 11.76 11.29 -16.09
C GLN A 367 12.55 10.25 -15.29
N THR A 368 12.37 10.21 -13.98
CA THR A 368 13.06 9.28 -13.07
C THR A 368 12.09 8.42 -12.26
N SER A 369 10.80 8.73 -12.28
CA SER A 369 9.75 7.96 -11.61
C SER A 369 8.57 7.77 -12.55
N PHE A 370 8.10 6.52 -12.65
CA PHE A 370 7.04 6.11 -13.57
C PHE A 370 6.06 5.22 -12.83
N LEU A 371 4.78 5.57 -12.94
CA LEU A 371 3.68 4.75 -12.44
C LEU A 371 3.22 3.80 -13.55
N SER A 372 2.88 2.57 -13.21
CA SER A 372 2.23 1.66 -14.13
C SER A 372 0.81 2.11 -14.46
N ASP A 373 0.26 1.60 -15.55
CA ASP A 373 -1.19 1.49 -15.68
C ASP A 373 -1.76 0.65 -14.52
N ALA A 374 -3.07 0.76 -14.28
CA ALA A 374 -3.73 -0.08 -13.29
C ALA A 374 -3.56 -1.56 -13.67
N TYR A 375 -3.36 -2.42 -12.68
CA TYR A 375 -3.23 -3.86 -12.90
C TYR A 375 -4.41 -4.37 -13.73
N ASP A 376 -4.10 -4.99 -14.86
CA ASP A 376 -5.08 -5.62 -15.74
C ASP A 376 -5.27 -7.07 -15.31
N GLU A 377 -6.46 -7.40 -14.77
CA GLU A 377 -6.78 -8.75 -14.30
C GLU A 377 -6.91 -9.78 -15.44
N ASP A 378 -7.38 -9.35 -16.61
CA ASP A 378 -7.61 -10.22 -17.77
C ASP A 378 -6.29 -10.69 -18.37
N THR A 379 -5.33 -9.76 -18.51
CA THR A 379 -4.00 -10.07 -19.04
C THR A 379 -2.97 -10.38 -17.96
N ARG A 380 -3.28 -10.08 -16.69
CA ARG A 380 -2.39 -10.15 -15.52
C ARG A 380 -1.13 -9.32 -15.70
N THR A 381 -1.27 -8.09 -16.14
CA THR A 381 -0.12 -7.27 -16.56
C THR A 381 -0.10 -5.91 -15.85
N TYR A 382 1.09 -5.50 -15.45
CA TYR A 382 1.40 -4.09 -15.18
C TYR A 382 2.16 -3.52 -16.38
N SER A 383 1.62 -2.47 -16.98
CA SER A 383 2.19 -1.85 -18.17
C SER A 383 2.85 -0.52 -17.83
N PHE A 384 4.07 -0.35 -18.30
CA PHE A 384 4.79 0.93 -18.34
C PHE A 384 4.96 1.30 -19.81
N PRO A 385 4.09 2.17 -20.35
CA PRO A 385 4.04 2.40 -21.80
C PRO A 385 5.34 2.90 -22.41
N ASN A 386 6.08 3.76 -21.68
CA ASN A 386 7.35 4.28 -22.17
C ASN A 386 8.28 4.78 -21.05
N LEU A 387 9.41 4.12 -20.88
CA LEU A 387 10.50 4.46 -19.95
C LEU A 387 11.68 5.16 -20.65
N ALA A 388 11.52 5.64 -21.90
CA ALA A 388 12.63 6.21 -22.69
C ALA A 388 13.35 7.35 -21.98
N ASN A 389 12.61 8.21 -21.25
CA ASN A 389 13.20 9.32 -20.51
C ASN A 389 14.05 8.86 -19.32
N LEU A 390 13.71 7.72 -18.70
CA LEU A 390 14.50 7.12 -17.62
C LEU A 390 15.87 6.70 -18.16
N LEU A 391 15.87 5.99 -19.28
CA LEU A 391 17.10 5.55 -19.93
C LEU A 391 17.95 6.75 -20.38
N LYS A 392 17.34 7.77 -21.00
CA LYS A 392 18.04 9.01 -21.37
C LYS A 392 18.70 9.68 -20.16
N HIS A 393 17.95 9.81 -19.06
CA HIS A 393 18.45 10.41 -17.83
C HIS A 393 19.67 9.63 -17.29
N GLN A 394 19.61 8.30 -17.26
CA GLN A 394 20.76 7.49 -16.86
C GLN A 394 21.96 7.67 -17.80
N MET A 395 21.75 7.62 -19.12
CA MET A 395 22.82 7.79 -20.10
C MET A 395 23.53 9.15 -20.01
N GLU A 396 22.81 10.19 -19.61
CA GLU A 396 23.37 11.54 -19.44
C GLU A 396 24.14 11.72 -18.12
N ASN A 397 23.68 11.07 -17.04
CA ASN A 397 24.19 11.32 -15.69
C ASN A 397 25.15 10.22 -15.17
N ALA A 398 24.97 8.98 -15.59
CA ALA A 398 25.75 7.82 -15.16
C ALA A 398 25.89 6.76 -16.31
N PRO A 399 26.50 7.12 -17.46
CA PRO A 399 26.61 6.24 -18.64
C PRO A 399 27.44 4.97 -18.44
N GLU A 400 28.35 4.99 -17.46
CA GLU A 400 29.28 3.88 -17.18
C GLU A 400 28.76 2.93 -16.09
N GLU A 401 27.50 3.10 -15.66
CA GLU A 401 26.88 2.28 -14.62
C GLU A 401 25.55 1.70 -15.09
N ASP A 402 25.33 0.43 -14.79
CA ASP A 402 24.04 -0.21 -15.01
C ASP A 402 22.99 0.35 -14.07
N MET A 403 21.80 0.59 -14.60
CA MET A 403 20.75 1.26 -13.85
C MET A 403 20.00 0.26 -12.97
N ARG A 404 20.06 0.48 -11.66
CA ARG A 404 19.33 -0.32 -10.67
C ARG A 404 18.02 0.37 -10.29
N LEU A 405 16.92 -0.29 -10.59
CA LEU A 405 15.57 0.19 -10.35
C LEU A 405 14.90 -0.69 -9.30
N LEU A 406 14.12 -0.08 -8.40
CA LEU A 406 13.13 -0.82 -7.63
C LEU A 406 11.75 -0.63 -8.27
N VAL A 407 11.00 -1.72 -8.30
CA VAL A 407 9.58 -1.73 -8.62
C VAL A 407 8.84 -1.87 -7.29
N ILE A 408 8.05 -0.88 -6.90
CA ILE A 408 7.45 -0.81 -5.56
C ILE A 408 5.93 -0.72 -5.70
N PRO A 409 5.15 -1.59 -5.04
CA PRO A 409 3.71 -1.42 -4.91
C PRO A 409 3.33 -0.10 -4.24
N VAL A 410 2.43 0.66 -4.86
CA VAL A 410 2.00 1.98 -4.36
C VAL A 410 0.48 2.14 -4.38
N GLU A 411 -0.02 2.97 -3.48
CA GLU A 411 -1.40 3.47 -3.48
C GLU A 411 -1.43 4.84 -4.18
N ARG A 412 -2.34 5.00 -5.15
CA ARG A 412 -2.50 6.23 -5.95
C ARG A 412 -3.75 6.99 -5.52
N THR A 413 -3.57 8.21 -5.03
CA THR A 413 -4.68 9.16 -4.83
C THR A 413 -4.74 10.11 -6.01
N THR A 414 -5.94 10.32 -6.54
CA THR A 414 -6.17 11.20 -7.70
C THR A 414 -7.07 12.38 -7.36
N THR A 415 -6.81 13.51 -8.00
CA THR A 415 -7.71 14.66 -8.03
C THR A 415 -8.21 14.90 -9.46
N SER A 416 -9.50 15.13 -9.58
CA SER A 416 -10.14 15.50 -10.84
C SER A 416 -10.28 17.01 -10.93
N SER A 417 -9.75 17.61 -11.99
CA SER A 417 -10.00 19.02 -12.33
C SER A 417 -10.93 19.10 -13.56
N GLY A 418 -11.99 19.89 -13.44
CA GLY A 418 -13.02 20.03 -14.47
C GLY A 418 -12.76 21.23 -15.39
N GLY A 419 -12.60 20.96 -16.69
CA GLY A 419 -12.65 21.95 -17.76
C GLY A 419 -13.89 21.71 -18.62
N GLY A 420 -15.05 22.22 -18.21
CA GLY A 420 -16.30 22.09 -18.96
C GLY A 420 -16.93 20.68 -18.97
N TYR A 421 -18.10 20.57 -19.61
CA TYR A 421 -19.06 19.45 -19.50
C TYR A 421 -18.56 18.09 -20.06
N TYR A 422 -17.39 18.04 -20.73
CA TYR A 422 -16.87 16.84 -21.40
C TYR A 422 -15.36 16.54 -21.19
N GLN A 423 -14.63 17.35 -20.41
CA GLN A 423 -13.21 17.08 -20.13
C GLN A 423 -12.94 17.08 -18.63
N THR A 424 -12.79 15.88 -18.08
CA THR A 424 -12.25 15.67 -16.74
C THR A 424 -10.81 15.17 -16.88
N THR A 425 -9.86 15.97 -16.41
CA THR A 425 -8.46 15.53 -16.32
C THR A 425 -8.26 14.95 -14.93
N VAL A 426 -7.87 13.68 -14.88
CA VAL A 426 -7.50 13.01 -13.63
C VAL A 426 -5.99 13.09 -13.48
N SER A 427 -5.54 13.69 -12.38
CA SER A 427 -4.12 13.84 -12.06
C SER A 427 -3.81 13.17 -10.72
N THR A 428 -2.59 12.67 -10.56
CA THR A 428 -2.13 12.09 -9.30
C THR A 428 -1.87 13.21 -8.30
N SER A 429 -2.50 13.15 -7.14
CA SER A 429 -2.30 14.10 -6.04
C SER A 429 -1.38 13.57 -4.95
N ALA A 430 -1.28 12.25 -4.82
CA ALA A 430 -0.34 11.60 -3.91
C ALA A 430 -0.03 10.16 -4.36
N LEU A 431 1.22 9.75 -4.16
CA LEU A 431 1.67 8.37 -4.21
C LEU A 431 2.25 7.98 -2.86
N THR A 432 1.76 6.88 -2.28
CA THR A 432 2.25 6.36 -1.00
C THR A 432 2.55 4.88 -1.13
N ASN A 433 3.37 4.33 -0.23
CA ASN A 433 3.58 2.88 -0.20
C ASN A 433 2.24 2.14 -0.06
N TYR A 434 2.09 1.02 -0.76
CA TYR A 434 0.87 0.22 -0.65
C TYR A 434 0.84 -0.47 0.72
N MET A 435 -0.11 -0.08 1.55
CA MET A 435 -0.16 -0.50 2.95
C MET A 435 -0.93 -1.80 3.18
N ALA A 436 -1.86 -2.18 2.28
CA ALA A 436 -2.67 -3.37 2.47
C ALA A 436 -1.87 -4.66 2.20
N PRO A 437 -2.19 -5.78 2.88
CA PRO A 437 -1.66 -7.10 2.55
C PRO A 437 -1.88 -7.45 1.07
N ALA A 438 -0.80 -7.66 0.33
CA ALA A 438 -0.83 -8.03 -1.08
C ALA A 438 0.34 -8.94 -1.41
N GLY A 439 0.17 -9.75 -2.45
CA GLY A 439 1.13 -10.78 -2.84
C GLY A 439 0.97 -11.10 -4.30
N VAL A 440 2.06 -11.05 -5.06
CA VAL A 440 2.04 -11.45 -6.47
C VAL A 440 3.40 -12.00 -6.91
N LYS A 441 3.35 -13.04 -7.75
CA LYS A 441 4.49 -13.58 -8.48
C LYS A 441 4.56 -12.93 -9.85
N ILE A 442 5.65 -12.26 -10.17
CA ILE A 442 5.93 -11.67 -11.48
C ILE A 442 6.85 -12.60 -12.26
N ARG A 443 6.48 -12.93 -13.49
CA ARG A 443 7.30 -13.73 -14.39
C ARG A 443 8.63 -13.06 -14.67
N LYS A 444 9.70 -13.85 -14.63
CA LYS A 444 11.06 -13.44 -15.01
C LYS A 444 11.86 -14.54 -15.72
N ASP A 445 11.15 -15.50 -16.31
CA ASP A 445 11.76 -16.46 -17.23
C ASP A 445 12.46 -15.75 -18.41
N GLU A 446 13.37 -16.47 -19.07
CA GLU A 446 14.22 -15.91 -20.12
C GLU A 446 13.43 -15.26 -21.27
N ALA A 447 12.21 -15.73 -21.54
CA ALA A 447 11.39 -15.19 -22.63
C ALA A 447 10.86 -13.77 -22.33
N VAL A 448 10.78 -13.36 -21.06
CA VAL A 448 10.23 -12.05 -20.66
C VAL A 448 11.27 -11.10 -20.10
N MET A 449 12.49 -11.56 -19.81
CA MET A 449 13.58 -10.72 -19.27
C MET A 449 14.39 -10.01 -20.36
N HIS A 450 13.67 -9.38 -21.29
CA HIS A 450 14.24 -8.55 -22.33
C HIS A 450 13.45 -7.25 -22.47
N ILE A 451 14.15 -6.16 -22.76
CA ILE A 451 13.54 -4.88 -23.11
C ILE A 451 13.78 -4.58 -24.59
N GLY A 452 12.75 -4.07 -25.25
CA GLY A 452 12.82 -3.57 -26.62
C GLY A 452 12.98 -2.05 -26.63
N ILE A 453 13.99 -1.55 -27.31
CA ILE A 453 14.21 -0.10 -27.49
C ILE A 453 13.95 0.25 -28.95
N THR A 454 12.98 1.13 -29.19
CA THR A 454 12.81 1.77 -30.50
C THR A 454 13.55 3.09 -30.51
N SER A 455 14.48 3.25 -31.45
CA SER A 455 15.29 4.45 -31.60
C SER A 455 15.34 4.93 -33.05
N CYS A 456 15.71 6.18 -33.28
CA CYS A 456 15.92 6.69 -34.64
C CYS A 456 17.22 7.48 -34.78
N LYS A 457 17.71 7.58 -36.02
CA LYS A 457 18.85 8.41 -36.39
C LYS A 457 18.50 9.18 -37.65
N TYR A 458 18.71 10.49 -37.63
CA TYR A 458 18.62 11.31 -38.83
C TYR A 458 19.81 10.98 -39.74
N ALA A 459 19.55 10.72 -41.01
CA ALA A 459 20.60 10.80 -42.02
C ALA A 459 21.17 12.23 -41.99
N ARG A 460 22.49 12.34 -42.03
CA ARG A 460 23.19 13.63 -42.13
C ARG A 460 23.72 13.80 -43.54
#